data_AF-A0A8B8E681-F1
#
_entry.id   AF-A0A8B8E681-F1
#
_cell.length_a   1.000
_cell.length_b   1.000
_cell.length_c   1.000
_cell.angle_alpha   90.00
_cell.angle_beta   90.00
_cell.angle_gamma   90.00
#
_symmetry.space_group_name_H-M   'P 1'
#
loop_
_entity.id
_entity.type
_entity.pdbx_description
1 polymer ?
#
loop_
_entity_poly.entity_id
_entity_poly.type
_entity_poly.pdbx_seq_one_letter_code
_entity_poly.pdbx_strand_id
1 'polypeptide(L)'
;MKIVTIPILVLLAVHPGTAQQQYHTWSRTWTTNPGGGGGAGRFFDFNQLFRQLINNFPSATNFKMMFSNPPPSTRGPTAPRPNYTPQVTQQRPAKEVRIDNTPLPQQPSEPQGKTLPQTLMCTPEYKKLPGHTMCMKDKPNVSKQGMTEAEKLAVLDQHNRLRGGVNPPAMDLVKLEWDERLAAVAQKWANQCEAGHDKERNVPSIGMSIGQNVAGGYRSWEQAVQMWWDEIDMWTYGVDPDSYLGPGGWKKIGHFTQMAQNGTYLVGCGYAVCDGSRFTRYYVCDYAAGQSNLAIPYTKGPRCSRCPGFCRKGQCDCGGRVCYNGGTLNLDTCQCECQKLYKGPTCEELNCPAEDKWVCGRDWTPLYCKRFVNVPFDCPYMCGKCSTGGGAPAAANNDVETATQSSFISKDGCEYKGKRSSPEECRAYGANGTDIQQCSSMGGSISCVDCDRFFNVKRDMCPVMCGLCDPPCKGKKCENGGKLNVDTCKCTCEAPYIGARCEQVDCSKPDKEHCAAWPNNYCDKYHNVPQDCPMKCGLCY
;
A
#
# COMPACT_ATOMS: atom_id res chain seq x y z
N MET A 1 4.57 -40.54 -25.49
CA MET A 1 4.13 -40.84 -24.12
C MET A 1 4.78 -39.85 -23.16
N LYS A 2 3.99 -39.00 -22.47
CA LYS A 2 4.47 -38.24 -21.31
C LYS A 2 3.76 -38.79 -20.09
N ILE A 3 4.52 -39.32 -19.16
CA ILE A 3 4.04 -39.81 -17.87
C ILE A 3 4.08 -38.63 -16.91
N VAL A 4 2.96 -38.27 -16.30
CA VAL A 4 2.89 -37.23 -15.25
C VAL A 4 2.59 -37.93 -13.93
N THR A 5 3.49 -37.80 -12.97
CA THR A 5 3.34 -38.31 -11.60
C THR A 5 3.11 -37.10 -10.68
N ILE A 6 1.96 -37.01 -10.01
CA ILE A 6 1.66 -35.94 -9.06
C ILE A 6 1.71 -36.54 -7.64
N PRO A 7 2.60 -36.08 -6.75
CA PRO A 7 2.55 -36.48 -5.34
C PRO A 7 1.47 -35.68 -4.63
N ILE A 8 0.56 -36.36 -3.91
CA ILE A 8 -0.41 -35.73 -3.01
C ILE A 8 0.15 -35.88 -1.59
N LEU A 9 0.47 -34.76 -0.93
CA LEU A 9 0.81 -34.73 0.49
C LEU A 9 -0.49 -34.47 1.29
N VAL A 10 -0.89 -35.40 2.16
CA VAL A 10 -2.01 -35.21 3.08
C VAL A 10 -1.44 -35.01 4.49
N LEU A 11 -1.66 -33.84 5.07
CA LEU A 11 -1.37 -33.56 6.48
C LEU A 11 -2.63 -33.87 7.31
N LEU A 12 -2.57 -34.88 8.17
CA LEU A 12 -3.59 -35.13 9.18
C LEU A 12 -3.22 -34.34 10.45
N ALA A 13 -4.12 -33.47 10.91
CA ALA A 13 -3.98 -32.79 12.20
C ALA A 13 -4.35 -33.76 13.33
N VAL A 14 -3.44 -33.98 14.29
CA VAL A 14 -3.68 -34.74 15.53
C VAL A 14 -3.69 -33.76 16.70
N HIS A 15 -4.68 -33.89 17.60
CA HIS A 15 -4.79 -33.09 18.84
C HIS A 15 -3.60 -33.34 19.81
N PRO A 16 -3.29 -32.41 20.73
CA PRO A 16 -2.03 -32.41 21.46
C PRO A 16 -2.06 -33.42 22.62
N GLY A 17 -1.28 -34.48 22.49
CA GLY A 17 -1.04 -35.46 23.56
C GLY A 17 -0.53 -36.78 23.01
N THR A 18 0.78 -37.02 23.15
CA THR A 18 1.57 -38.24 22.79
C THR A 18 2.12 -38.32 21.35
N ALA A 19 3.25 -39.03 21.21
CA ALA A 19 4.36 -38.79 20.28
C ALA A 19 4.21 -39.34 18.83
N GLN A 20 5.10 -38.82 17.97
CA GLN A 20 5.52 -39.24 16.61
C GLN A 20 4.57 -39.01 15.42
N GLN A 21 4.92 -38.02 14.58
CA GLN A 21 4.42 -37.89 13.20
C GLN A 21 5.11 -38.94 12.31
N GLN A 22 4.31 -39.80 11.65
CA GLN A 22 4.76 -40.57 10.49
C GLN A 22 4.16 -39.98 9.22
N TYR A 23 5.00 -39.76 8.20
CA TYR A 23 4.60 -39.33 6.87
C TYR A 23 4.49 -40.54 5.94
N HIS A 24 3.36 -40.72 5.26
CA HIS A 24 3.24 -41.68 4.17
C HIS A 24 3.00 -40.94 2.84
N THR A 25 3.87 -41.19 1.86
CA THR A 25 3.72 -40.74 0.48
C THR A 25 3.23 -41.89 -0.40
N TRP A 26 2.19 -41.64 -1.21
CA TRP A 26 1.71 -42.59 -2.22
C TRP A 26 1.68 -41.90 -3.60
N SER A 27 2.16 -42.59 -4.63
CA SER A 27 2.12 -42.15 -6.02
C SER A 27 1.35 -43.14 -6.90
N ARG A 28 0.54 -42.64 -7.83
CA ARG A 28 -0.07 -43.44 -8.91
C ARG A 28 0.12 -42.74 -10.24
N THR A 29 0.29 -43.55 -11.29
CA THR A 29 0.70 -43.12 -12.62
C THR A 29 -0.39 -43.43 -13.66
N TRP A 30 -0.65 -42.52 -14.59
CA TRP A 30 -1.62 -42.72 -15.68
C TRP A 30 -1.00 -42.44 -17.05
N THR A 31 -1.40 -43.22 -18.07
CA THR A 31 -0.97 -43.08 -19.47
C THR A 31 -2.17 -42.86 -20.40
N THR A 32 -2.09 -41.91 -21.33
CA THR A 32 -3.08 -41.71 -22.41
C THR A 32 -2.44 -41.95 -23.79
N ASN A 33 -3.21 -42.55 -24.71
CA ASN A 33 -2.80 -42.90 -26.08
C ASN A 33 -3.49 -41.95 -27.11
N PRO A 34 -2.85 -41.53 -28.22
CA PRO A 34 -3.40 -40.52 -29.12
C PRO A 34 -4.07 -41.13 -30.36
N GLY A 35 -5.32 -40.78 -30.65
CA GLY A 35 -5.96 -41.08 -31.93
C GLY A 35 -7.41 -40.61 -32.02
N GLY A 36 -7.73 -39.84 -33.07
CA GLY A 36 -9.10 -39.53 -33.51
C GLY A 36 -9.61 -38.14 -33.12
N GLY A 37 -9.79 -37.26 -34.11
CA GLY A 37 -10.08 -35.82 -33.94
C GLY A 37 -11.54 -35.42 -33.70
N GLY A 38 -11.70 -34.13 -33.40
CA GLY A 38 -12.98 -33.39 -33.48
C GLY A 38 -13.66 -33.09 -32.13
N GLY A 39 -13.61 -31.82 -31.70
CA GLY A 39 -14.63 -31.20 -30.85
C GLY A 39 -14.45 -31.27 -29.32
N ALA A 40 -14.51 -30.09 -28.67
CA ALA A 40 -14.70 -29.84 -27.24
C ALA A 40 -13.63 -30.40 -26.27
N GLY A 41 -12.77 -29.51 -25.76
CA GLY A 41 -11.90 -29.79 -24.62
C GLY A 41 -12.73 -30.17 -23.39
N ARG A 42 -12.66 -31.43 -22.98
CA ARG A 42 -13.27 -31.96 -21.76
C ARG A 42 -12.61 -31.32 -20.54
N PHE A 43 -13.36 -30.52 -19.79
CA PHE A 43 -13.01 -30.06 -18.45
C PHE A 43 -12.92 -31.26 -17.50
N PHE A 44 -11.94 -31.23 -16.60
CA PHE A 44 -11.84 -32.15 -15.47
C PHE A 44 -13.08 -31.99 -14.58
N ASP A 45 -13.91 -33.03 -14.48
CA ASP A 45 -15.09 -33.04 -13.63
C ASP A 45 -14.71 -33.39 -12.17
N PHE A 46 -14.47 -32.36 -11.37
CA PHE A 46 -14.20 -32.49 -9.94
C PHE A 46 -15.32 -33.23 -9.18
N ASN A 47 -16.57 -33.20 -9.66
CA ASN A 47 -17.67 -33.90 -9.00
C ASN A 47 -17.58 -35.41 -9.15
N GLN A 48 -16.95 -35.91 -10.22
CA GLN A 48 -16.79 -37.35 -10.43
C GLN A 48 -15.69 -37.92 -9.52
N LEU A 49 -14.58 -37.19 -9.34
CA LEU A 49 -13.52 -37.52 -8.37
C LEU A 49 -14.03 -37.47 -6.91
N PHE A 50 -14.88 -36.48 -6.62
CA PHE A 50 -15.53 -36.29 -5.31
C PHE A 50 -16.47 -37.43 -4.93
N ARG A 51 -17.28 -37.93 -5.89
CA ARG A 51 -18.18 -39.08 -5.67
C ARG A 51 -17.42 -40.38 -5.40
N GLN A 52 -16.25 -40.58 -6.02
CA GLN A 52 -15.42 -41.76 -5.79
C GLN A 52 -14.68 -41.74 -4.44
N LEU A 53 -14.32 -40.56 -3.94
CA LEU A 53 -13.67 -40.43 -2.62
C LEU A 53 -14.64 -40.67 -1.46
N ILE A 54 -15.91 -40.24 -1.57
CA ILE A 54 -16.95 -40.47 -0.55
C ILE A 54 -17.31 -41.96 -0.43
N ASN A 55 -17.33 -42.70 -1.54
CA ASN A 55 -17.71 -44.11 -1.54
C ASN A 55 -16.64 -45.05 -0.95
N ASN A 56 -15.37 -44.62 -0.89
CA ASN A 56 -14.27 -45.45 -0.38
C ASN A 56 -13.96 -45.23 1.13
N PHE A 57 -14.53 -44.20 1.78
CA PHE A 57 -14.29 -43.90 3.21
C PHE A 57 -15.60 -43.58 3.97
N PRO A 58 -16.44 -44.58 4.26
CA PRO A 58 -17.76 -44.38 4.87
C PRO A 58 -17.76 -44.00 6.36
N SER A 59 -16.61 -43.93 7.06
CA SER A 59 -16.54 -43.69 8.51
C SER A 59 -16.10 -42.28 8.94
N ALA A 60 -15.90 -41.32 8.02
CA ALA A 60 -15.52 -39.95 8.37
C ALA A 60 -16.75 -39.06 8.63
N THR A 61 -17.33 -39.15 9.83
CA THR A 61 -18.53 -38.39 10.24
C THR A 61 -18.36 -36.86 10.15
N ASN A 62 -17.11 -36.35 10.16
CA ASN A 62 -16.82 -34.92 10.11
C ASN A 62 -16.80 -34.29 8.71
N PHE A 63 -16.75 -35.06 7.63
CA PHE A 63 -16.76 -34.50 6.27
C PHE A 63 -18.17 -34.15 5.76
N LYS A 64 -19.20 -34.80 6.30
CA LYS A 64 -20.61 -34.63 5.87
C LYS A 64 -21.28 -33.40 6.50
N MET A 65 -20.75 -32.88 7.62
CA MET A 65 -21.31 -31.74 8.35
C MET A 65 -20.89 -30.36 7.82
N MET A 66 -19.75 -30.23 7.14
CA MET A 66 -19.30 -28.90 6.67
C MET A 66 -20.10 -28.34 5.48
N PHE A 67 -20.88 -29.17 4.76
CA PHE A 67 -21.51 -28.75 3.50
C PHE A 67 -22.92 -29.33 3.23
N SER A 68 -23.66 -29.68 4.27
CA SER A 68 -25.09 -30.04 4.14
C SER A 68 -25.98 -28.82 4.41
N ASN A 69 -26.98 -28.55 3.56
CA ASN A 69 -28.01 -27.53 3.80
C ASN A 69 -28.70 -27.77 5.17
N PRO A 70 -29.10 -26.72 5.90
CA PRO A 70 -29.73 -26.89 7.21
C PRO A 70 -31.12 -27.56 7.07
N PRO A 71 -31.49 -28.48 7.98
CA PRO A 71 -32.84 -29.06 8.00
C PRO A 71 -33.87 -28.07 8.56
N PRO A 72 -35.17 -28.23 8.22
CA PRO A 72 -36.21 -27.32 8.69
C PRO A 72 -36.48 -27.49 10.20
N SER A 73 -36.62 -26.36 10.89
CA SER A 73 -36.83 -26.25 12.34
C SER A 73 -38.14 -26.92 12.79
N THR A 74 -38.03 -27.87 13.71
CA THR A 74 -39.14 -28.39 14.53
C THR A 74 -38.97 -27.91 15.97
N ARG A 75 -40.08 -27.53 16.60
CA ARG A 75 -40.16 -26.94 17.96
C ARG A 75 -40.09 -27.99 19.07
N GLY A 76 -39.38 -27.66 20.15
CA GLY A 76 -39.62 -28.08 21.54
C GLY A 76 -38.36 -28.55 22.30
N PRO A 77 -38.33 -28.61 23.65
CA PRO A 77 -39.04 -27.82 24.67
C PRO A 77 -38.08 -26.90 25.48
N THR A 78 -38.62 -25.83 26.05
CA THR A 78 -37.91 -24.81 26.85
C THR A 78 -37.51 -25.29 28.26
N ALA A 79 -36.28 -25.01 28.68
CA ALA A 79 -35.82 -25.04 30.08
C ALA A 79 -35.73 -23.60 30.65
N PRO A 80 -35.93 -23.39 31.97
CA PRO A 80 -36.28 -22.10 32.56
C PRO A 80 -35.09 -21.16 32.79
N ARG A 81 -35.34 -19.84 32.71
CA ARG A 81 -34.38 -18.77 32.97
C ARG A 81 -34.23 -18.47 34.47
N PRO A 82 -33.03 -18.05 34.94
CA PRO A 82 -32.82 -17.57 36.30
C PRO A 82 -33.43 -16.18 36.51
N ASN A 83 -34.05 -16.00 37.68
CA ASN A 83 -34.65 -14.76 38.17
C ASN A 83 -33.56 -13.78 38.62
N TYR A 84 -33.61 -12.54 38.11
CA TYR A 84 -32.84 -11.42 38.67
C TYR A 84 -33.81 -10.30 39.05
N THR A 85 -33.84 -9.98 40.34
CA THR A 85 -34.68 -8.93 40.93
C THR A 85 -33.95 -7.59 40.84
N PRO A 86 -34.56 -6.50 40.31
CA PRO A 86 -33.91 -5.19 40.27
C PRO A 86 -34.02 -4.48 41.64
N GLN A 87 -32.89 -3.98 42.16
CA GLN A 87 -32.90 -3.03 43.27
C GLN A 87 -33.20 -1.60 42.79
N VAL A 88 -34.02 -0.93 43.58
CA VAL A 88 -34.52 0.44 43.40
C VAL A 88 -33.44 1.46 43.70
N THR A 89 -33.16 2.36 42.77
CA THR A 89 -32.44 3.61 43.03
C THR A 89 -33.36 4.80 42.76
N GLN A 90 -33.41 5.71 43.73
CA GLN A 90 -34.34 6.84 43.82
C GLN A 90 -34.13 7.86 42.68
N GLN A 91 -35.24 8.22 42.01
CA GLN A 91 -35.31 9.31 41.02
C GLN A 91 -35.34 10.68 41.70
N ARG A 92 -34.58 11.65 41.17
CA ARG A 92 -34.81 13.09 41.39
C ARG A 92 -35.92 13.60 40.45
N PRO A 93 -36.71 14.61 40.84
CA PRO A 93 -37.90 15.00 40.08
C PRO A 93 -37.53 15.75 38.79
N ALA A 94 -38.25 15.41 37.72
CA ALA A 94 -38.19 16.06 36.42
C ALA A 94 -38.88 17.44 36.46
N LYS A 95 -38.26 18.41 35.79
CA LYS A 95 -38.84 19.73 35.54
C LYS A 95 -39.70 19.66 34.28
N GLU A 96 -40.94 20.11 34.41
CA GLU A 96 -41.98 20.17 33.37
C GLU A 96 -41.54 21.04 32.18
N VAL A 97 -41.68 20.54 30.95
CA VAL A 97 -41.55 21.33 29.72
C VAL A 97 -42.87 21.24 28.95
N ARG A 98 -43.44 22.43 28.70
CA ARG A 98 -44.71 22.71 28.04
C ARG A 98 -44.67 22.24 26.58
N ILE A 99 -45.66 21.44 26.17
CA ILE A 99 -45.86 21.03 24.76
C ILE A 99 -46.53 22.19 24.02
N ASP A 100 -45.86 22.69 23.00
CA ASP A 100 -46.44 23.65 22.04
C ASP A 100 -46.93 22.87 20.81
N ASN A 101 -48.20 23.06 20.46
CA ASN A 101 -48.86 22.39 19.34
C ASN A 101 -48.60 23.20 18.06
N THR A 102 -47.58 22.84 17.30
CA THR A 102 -47.38 23.36 15.93
C THR A 102 -47.48 22.21 14.92
N PRO A 103 -48.30 22.32 13.85
CA PRO A 103 -48.42 21.26 12.85
C PRO A 103 -47.12 21.00 12.10
N LEU A 104 -46.78 19.72 11.91
CA LEU A 104 -45.67 19.25 11.08
C LEU A 104 -45.77 19.79 9.64
N PRO A 105 -44.65 20.25 9.02
CA PRO A 105 -44.65 20.65 7.62
C PRO A 105 -44.98 19.46 6.71
N GLN A 106 -45.94 19.66 5.79
CA GLN A 106 -46.32 18.68 4.78
C GLN A 106 -45.14 18.40 3.83
N GLN A 107 -44.95 17.11 3.50
CA GLN A 107 -43.98 16.67 2.50
C GLN A 107 -44.27 17.29 1.12
N PRO A 108 -43.26 17.81 0.40
CA PRO A 108 -43.47 18.21 -0.99
C PRO A 108 -43.69 16.98 -1.88
N SER A 109 -44.75 17.03 -2.68
CA SER A 109 -45.05 16.10 -3.76
C SER A 109 -43.91 15.98 -4.78
N GLU A 110 -43.74 14.77 -5.35
CA GLU A 110 -42.74 14.43 -6.38
C GLU A 110 -42.67 15.45 -7.54
N PRO A 111 -41.46 15.83 -7.99
CA PRO A 111 -41.27 16.40 -9.32
C PRO A 111 -41.04 15.28 -10.33
N GLN A 112 -41.95 15.15 -11.28
CA GLN A 112 -41.77 14.44 -12.55
C GLN A 112 -40.71 15.19 -13.39
N GLY A 113 -39.72 14.45 -13.92
CA GLY A 113 -38.69 14.95 -14.83
C GLY A 113 -37.27 14.86 -14.26
N LYS A 114 -36.66 13.67 -14.29
CA LYS A 114 -35.30 13.45 -13.77
C LYS A 114 -34.24 13.96 -14.76
N THR A 115 -33.82 15.21 -14.60
CA THR A 115 -32.45 15.61 -14.92
C THR A 115 -31.51 14.83 -13.99
N LEU A 116 -30.49 14.16 -14.56
CA LEU A 116 -29.45 13.50 -13.76
C LEU A 116 -28.78 14.52 -12.83
N PRO A 117 -28.47 14.17 -11.56
CA PRO A 117 -27.76 15.08 -10.66
C PRO A 117 -26.43 15.49 -11.28
N GLN A 118 -26.06 16.77 -11.13
CA GLN A 118 -24.84 17.37 -11.72
C GLN A 118 -23.55 16.58 -11.39
N THR A 119 -23.57 15.78 -10.32
CA THR A 119 -22.49 14.89 -9.89
C THR A 119 -22.15 13.77 -10.87
N LEU A 120 -23.03 13.39 -11.80
CA LEU A 120 -22.79 12.31 -12.78
C LEU A 120 -22.35 12.80 -14.17
N MET A 121 -22.01 14.09 -14.31
CA MET A 121 -21.63 14.69 -15.59
C MET A 121 -20.12 14.67 -15.86
N CYS A 122 -19.75 14.46 -17.13
CA CYS A 122 -18.39 14.71 -17.62
C CYS A 122 -18.14 16.23 -17.70
N THR A 123 -17.72 16.82 -16.59
CA THR A 123 -17.36 18.23 -16.46
C THR A 123 -16.10 18.57 -17.28
N PRO A 124 -15.82 19.87 -17.53
CA PRO A 124 -14.60 20.28 -18.23
C PRO A 124 -13.30 19.78 -17.59
N GLU A 125 -13.21 19.63 -16.26
CA GLU A 125 -12.01 19.05 -15.65
C GLU A 125 -11.79 17.57 -16.03
N TYR A 126 -12.84 16.76 -16.11
CA TYR A 126 -12.72 15.36 -16.53
C TYR A 126 -12.46 15.21 -18.04
N LYS A 127 -12.98 16.13 -18.87
CA LYS A 127 -12.70 16.14 -20.33
C LYS A 127 -11.21 16.34 -20.64
N LYS A 128 -10.46 16.99 -19.76
CA LYS A 128 -9.00 17.17 -19.90
C LYS A 128 -8.22 15.87 -19.63
N LEU A 129 -8.85 14.85 -19.06
CA LEU A 129 -8.26 13.54 -18.79
C LEU A 129 -8.70 12.55 -19.89
N PRO A 130 -7.80 12.12 -20.78
CA PRO A 130 -8.16 11.25 -21.91
C PRO A 130 -8.75 9.93 -21.43
N GLY A 131 -9.95 9.59 -21.91
CA GLY A 131 -10.61 8.31 -21.60
C GLY A 131 -11.15 8.20 -20.18
N HIS A 132 -11.30 9.32 -19.46
CA HIS A 132 -11.78 9.33 -18.08
C HIS A 132 -13.16 8.69 -17.90
N THR A 133 -13.34 7.91 -16.83
CA THR A 133 -14.57 7.16 -16.52
C THR A 133 -15.84 8.01 -16.53
N MET A 134 -15.79 9.24 -15.99
CA MET A 134 -16.93 10.16 -16.00
C MET A 134 -17.45 10.50 -17.41
N CYS A 135 -16.61 10.36 -18.43
CA CYS A 135 -16.92 10.70 -19.82
C CYS A 135 -17.35 9.48 -20.64
N MET A 136 -17.42 8.29 -20.02
CA MET A 136 -17.98 7.10 -20.65
C MET A 136 -19.50 7.20 -20.75
N LYS A 137 -20.05 6.62 -21.82
CA LYS A 137 -21.50 6.45 -21.97
C LYS A 137 -21.94 5.24 -21.16
N ASP A 138 -23.03 5.38 -20.40
CA ASP A 138 -23.58 4.25 -19.64
C ASP A 138 -24.08 3.14 -20.57
N LYS A 139 -23.98 1.89 -20.14
CA LYS A 139 -24.48 0.76 -20.94
C LYS A 139 -26.01 0.74 -20.93
N PRO A 140 -26.65 0.40 -22.07
CA PRO A 140 -28.10 0.42 -22.19
C PRO A 140 -28.80 -0.66 -21.35
N ASN A 141 -28.07 -1.70 -20.91
CA ASN A 141 -28.62 -2.79 -20.10
C ASN A 141 -28.57 -2.51 -18.58
N VAL A 142 -28.21 -1.30 -18.15
CA VAL A 142 -28.30 -0.90 -16.75
C VAL A 142 -29.78 -0.70 -16.38
N SER A 143 -30.34 -1.59 -15.57
CA SER A 143 -31.76 -1.58 -15.16
C SER A 143 -32.00 -0.90 -13.82
N LYS A 144 -30.98 -0.86 -12.95
CA LYS A 144 -30.99 -0.08 -11.69
C LYS A 144 -29.59 0.46 -11.44
N GLN A 145 -29.49 1.68 -10.91
CA GLN A 145 -28.21 2.31 -10.55
C GLN A 145 -28.36 3.26 -9.37
N GLY A 146 -27.24 3.66 -8.77
CA GLY A 146 -27.20 4.58 -7.65
C GLY A 146 -27.31 3.88 -6.29
N MET A 147 -27.00 4.64 -5.24
CA MET A 147 -27.07 4.23 -3.84
C MET A 147 -27.93 5.21 -3.06
N THR A 148 -28.74 4.68 -2.15
CA THR A 148 -29.46 5.47 -1.15
C THR A 148 -28.50 5.94 -0.05
N GLU A 149 -28.85 7.02 0.65
CA GLU A 149 -28.04 7.51 1.79
C GLU A 149 -27.82 6.44 2.86
N ALA A 150 -28.84 5.60 3.12
CA ALA A 150 -28.71 4.48 4.05
C ALA A 150 -27.68 3.44 3.57
N GLU A 151 -27.62 3.14 2.27
CA GLU A 151 -26.61 2.26 1.70
C GLU A 151 -25.21 2.88 1.77
N LYS A 152 -25.07 4.17 1.48
CA LYS A 152 -23.79 4.89 1.59
C LYS A 152 -23.24 4.81 3.01
N LEU A 153 -24.09 5.14 4.00
CA LEU A 153 -23.73 5.06 5.42
C LEU A 153 -23.40 3.63 5.85
N ALA A 154 -24.18 2.63 5.45
CA ALA A 154 -23.93 1.23 5.79
C ALA A 154 -22.59 0.72 5.22
N VAL A 155 -22.26 1.10 3.99
CA VAL A 155 -20.98 0.76 3.37
C VAL A 155 -19.82 1.44 4.11
N LEU A 156 -19.91 2.74 4.40
CA LEU A 156 -18.90 3.47 5.15
C LEU A 156 -18.68 2.88 6.55
N ASP A 157 -19.77 2.60 7.28
CA ASP A 157 -19.73 2.03 8.61
C ASP A 157 -19.11 0.63 8.61
N GLN A 158 -19.42 -0.19 7.61
CA GLN A 158 -18.79 -1.51 7.48
C GLN A 158 -17.29 -1.40 7.24
N HIS A 159 -16.84 -0.51 6.35
CA HIS A 159 -15.41 -0.27 6.14
C HIS A 159 -14.70 0.12 7.43
N ASN A 160 -15.25 1.11 8.15
CA ASN A 160 -14.65 1.59 9.40
C ASN A 160 -14.69 0.53 10.51
N ARG A 161 -15.79 -0.24 10.63
CA ARG A 161 -15.88 -1.35 11.59
C ARG A 161 -14.81 -2.41 11.34
N LEU A 162 -14.60 -2.80 10.08
CA LEU A 162 -13.60 -3.79 9.69
C LEU A 162 -12.18 -3.26 9.95
N ARG A 163 -11.89 -2.03 9.51
CA ARG A 163 -10.60 -1.34 9.74
C ARG A 163 -10.25 -1.23 11.23
N GLY A 164 -11.17 -0.78 12.08
CA GLY A 164 -10.94 -0.68 13.53
C GLY A 164 -10.75 -2.03 14.23
N GLY A 165 -11.18 -3.12 13.59
CA GLY A 165 -11.05 -4.48 14.07
C GLY A 165 -9.85 -5.26 13.52
N VAL A 166 -9.03 -4.68 12.63
CA VAL A 166 -7.99 -5.41 11.90
C VAL A 166 -7.01 -6.17 12.81
N ASN A 167 -6.53 -7.32 12.33
CA ASN A 167 -5.53 -8.15 12.97
C ASN A 167 -4.44 -8.58 11.96
N PRO A 168 -3.13 -8.41 12.23
CA PRO A 168 -2.55 -7.78 13.42
C PRO A 168 -3.02 -6.34 13.65
N PRO A 169 -3.03 -5.84 14.90
CA PRO A 169 -3.58 -4.52 15.17
C PRO A 169 -2.73 -3.41 14.52
N ALA A 170 -3.40 -2.34 14.11
CA ALA A 170 -2.79 -1.19 13.45
C ALA A 170 -2.71 0.03 14.39
N MET A 171 -1.61 0.77 14.31
CA MET A 171 -1.38 1.94 15.15
C MET A 171 -1.98 3.23 14.57
N ASP A 172 -2.16 3.29 13.24
CA ASP A 172 -2.26 4.52 12.45
C ASP A 172 -3.41 4.52 11.39
N LEU A 173 -4.40 3.64 11.54
CA LEU A 173 -5.56 3.63 10.63
C LEU A 173 -6.48 4.81 10.91
N VAL A 174 -6.58 5.72 9.94
CA VAL A 174 -7.52 6.83 9.97
C VAL A 174 -8.94 6.34 9.66
N LYS A 175 -9.94 6.92 10.32
CA LYS A 175 -11.34 6.72 9.99
C LYS A 175 -11.63 7.25 8.58
N LEU A 176 -12.29 6.44 7.76
CA LEU A 176 -12.71 6.84 6.42
C LEU A 176 -13.92 7.77 6.51
N GLU A 177 -13.95 8.73 5.58
CA GLU A 177 -15.09 9.60 5.31
C GLU A 177 -15.61 9.35 3.88
N TRP A 178 -16.89 9.63 3.68
CA TRP A 178 -17.52 9.46 2.36
C TRP A 178 -17.23 10.66 1.46
N ASP A 179 -16.91 10.41 0.18
CA ASP A 179 -16.74 11.46 -0.83
C ASP A 179 -17.64 11.22 -2.05
N GLU A 180 -18.52 12.19 -2.34
CA GLU A 180 -19.48 12.11 -3.44
C GLU A 180 -18.83 12.17 -4.84
N ARG A 181 -17.62 12.74 -4.96
CA ARG A 181 -16.90 12.78 -6.25
C ARG A 181 -16.35 11.40 -6.57
N LEU A 182 -15.77 10.71 -5.58
CA LEU A 182 -15.39 9.30 -5.73
C LEU A 182 -16.60 8.42 -6.03
N ALA A 183 -17.72 8.62 -5.33
CA ALA A 183 -18.94 7.86 -5.57
C ALA A 183 -19.48 8.05 -7.00
N ALA A 184 -19.40 9.28 -7.55
CA ALA A 184 -19.79 9.54 -8.92
C ALA A 184 -18.92 8.79 -9.95
N VAL A 185 -17.60 8.78 -9.77
CA VAL A 185 -16.67 8.05 -10.66
C VAL A 185 -16.93 6.54 -10.56
N ALA A 186 -17.03 6.01 -9.35
CA ALA A 186 -17.33 4.60 -9.09
C ALA A 186 -18.69 4.20 -9.71
N GLN A 187 -19.70 5.07 -9.64
CA GLN A 187 -21.02 4.83 -10.23
C GLN A 187 -20.95 4.77 -11.76
N LYS A 188 -20.21 5.69 -12.39
CA LYS A 188 -19.99 5.67 -13.84
C LYS A 188 -19.26 4.42 -14.30
N TRP A 189 -18.36 3.87 -13.47
CA TRP A 189 -17.72 2.59 -13.74
C TRP A 189 -18.68 1.40 -13.54
N ALA A 190 -19.47 1.38 -12.47
CA ALA A 190 -20.48 0.34 -12.25
C ALA A 190 -21.48 0.25 -13.43
N ASN A 191 -21.83 1.39 -14.03
CA ASN A 191 -22.68 1.48 -15.20
C ASN A 191 -22.06 0.90 -16.50
N GLN A 192 -20.79 0.51 -16.47
CA GLN A 192 -20.14 -0.21 -17.59
C GLN A 192 -20.42 -1.71 -17.57
N CYS A 193 -20.96 -2.25 -16.46
CA CYS A 193 -21.31 -3.66 -16.32
C CYS A 193 -20.10 -4.60 -16.55
N GLU A 194 -18.91 -4.16 -16.13
CA GLU A 194 -17.65 -4.89 -16.26
C GLU A 194 -17.08 -5.23 -14.88
N ALA A 195 -16.50 -6.43 -14.73
CA ALA A 195 -15.90 -6.88 -13.46
C ALA A 195 -14.41 -6.48 -13.33
N GLY A 196 -13.88 -5.75 -14.32
CA GLY A 196 -12.52 -5.25 -14.32
C GLY A 196 -12.42 -3.86 -13.70
N HIS A 197 -11.22 -3.29 -13.79
CA HIS A 197 -10.92 -1.93 -13.36
C HIS A 197 -10.97 -0.97 -14.56
N ASP A 198 -11.47 0.25 -14.33
CA ASP A 198 -11.29 1.31 -15.33
C ASP A 198 -9.80 1.72 -15.44
N LYS A 199 -9.50 2.53 -16.46
CA LYS A 199 -8.12 2.97 -16.75
C LYS A 199 -7.81 4.34 -16.17
N GLU A 200 -8.82 5.18 -15.93
CA GLU A 200 -8.64 6.59 -15.60
C GLU A 200 -9.81 7.07 -14.73
N ARG A 201 -9.58 7.07 -13.42
CA ARG A 201 -10.54 7.41 -12.34
C ARG A 201 -10.10 8.58 -11.47
N ASN A 202 -9.09 9.34 -11.91
CA ASN A 202 -8.54 10.41 -11.08
C ASN A 202 -9.57 11.52 -10.85
N VAL A 203 -9.76 11.94 -9.60
CA VAL A 203 -10.58 13.11 -9.27
C VAL A 203 -9.66 14.33 -9.10
N PRO A 204 -9.63 15.29 -10.06
CA PRO A 204 -8.65 16.38 -10.04
C PRO A 204 -8.65 17.23 -8.77
N SER A 205 -9.83 17.43 -8.18
CA SER A 205 -10.02 18.23 -6.97
C SER A 205 -9.66 17.51 -5.67
N ILE A 206 -9.36 16.20 -5.71
CA ILE A 206 -8.81 15.46 -4.56
C ILE A 206 -7.27 15.51 -4.61
N GLY A 207 -6.69 15.41 -5.81
CA GLY A 207 -5.24 15.53 -6.01
C GLY A 207 -4.41 14.39 -5.41
N MET A 208 -5.03 13.22 -5.19
CA MET A 208 -4.39 12.01 -4.66
C MET A 208 -4.57 10.86 -5.65
N SER A 209 -3.73 9.83 -5.53
CA SER A 209 -3.95 8.58 -6.27
C SER A 209 -5.29 7.97 -5.85
N ILE A 210 -6.04 7.42 -6.81
CA ILE A 210 -7.34 6.79 -6.56
C ILE A 210 -7.24 5.29 -6.79
N GLY A 211 -7.47 4.51 -5.74
CA GLY A 211 -7.59 3.05 -5.81
C GLY A 211 -9.03 2.61 -6.08
N GLN A 212 -9.24 1.32 -6.35
CA GLN A 212 -10.59 0.80 -6.60
C GLN A 212 -10.70 -0.67 -6.21
N ASN A 213 -11.84 -1.02 -5.60
CA ASN A 213 -12.28 -2.40 -5.47
C ASN A 213 -13.52 -2.60 -6.33
N VAL A 214 -13.60 -3.75 -7.01
CA VAL A 214 -14.72 -4.11 -7.89
C VAL A 214 -15.23 -5.50 -7.50
N ALA A 215 -16.54 -5.68 -7.51
CA ALA A 215 -17.17 -6.96 -7.25
C ALA A 215 -18.38 -7.16 -8.17
N GLY A 216 -18.59 -8.42 -8.59
CA GLY A 216 -19.73 -8.82 -9.41
C GLY A 216 -20.45 -10.02 -8.81
N GLY A 217 -21.78 -10.02 -8.85
CA GLY A 217 -22.61 -11.20 -8.54
C GLY A 217 -23.03 -11.38 -7.08
N TYR A 218 -22.66 -10.47 -6.19
CA TYR A 218 -23.09 -10.48 -4.79
C TYR A 218 -24.55 -10.02 -4.63
N ARG A 219 -25.21 -10.40 -3.52
CA ARG A 219 -26.63 -10.06 -3.29
C ARG A 219 -26.82 -8.70 -2.62
N SER A 220 -25.82 -8.22 -1.90
CA SER A 220 -25.87 -6.97 -1.13
C SER A 220 -24.48 -6.32 -1.06
N TRP A 221 -24.46 -5.03 -0.72
CA TRP A 221 -23.25 -4.31 -0.36
C TRP A 221 -22.48 -4.99 0.77
N GLU A 222 -23.19 -5.47 1.79
CA GLU A 222 -22.60 -6.17 2.93
C GLU A 222 -21.72 -7.35 2.49
N GLN A 223 -22.23 -8.18 1.58
CA GLN A 223 -21.50 -9.34 1.06
C GLN A 223 -20.32 -8.94 0.17
N ALA A 224 -20.49 -7.91 -0.67
CA ALA A 224 -19.42 -7.44 -1.54
C ALA A 224 -18.24 -6.87 -0.74
N VAL A 225 -18.53 -6.01 0.25
CA VAL A 225 -17.52 -5.41 1.13
C VAL A 225 -16.87 -6.47 2.03
N GLN A 226 -17.65 -7.43 2.55
CA GLN A 226 -17.09 -8.51 3.36
C GLN A 226 -16.16 -9.39 2.52
N MET A 227 -16.53 -9.74 1.29
CA MET A 227 -15.67 -10.53 0.41
C MET A 227 -14.32 -9.85 0.12
N TRP A 228 -14.33 -8.54 -0.12
CA TRP A 228 -13.09 -7.78 -0.27
C TRP A 228 -12.21 -7.86 0.98
N TRP A 229 -12.82 -7.83 2.16
CA TRP A 229 -12.10 -7.92 3.43
C TRP A 229 -11.59 -9.32 3.75
N ASP A 230 -12.35 -10.36 3.41
CA ASP A 230 -12.04 -11.78 3.71
C ASP A 230 -10.73 -12.25 3.07
N GLU A 231 -10.16 -11.51 2.12
CA GLU A 231 -8.79 -11.75 1.64
C GLU A 231 -7.73 -11.67 2.77
N ILE A 232 -8.05 -11.06 3.91
CA ILE A 232 -7.23 -11.07 5.13
C ILE A 232 -6.89 -12.49 5.59
N ASP A 233 -7.77 -13.48 5.35
CA ASP A 233 -7.56 -14.88 5.76
C ASP A 233 -6.42 -15.56 4.99
N MET A 234 -6.10 -15.04 3.80
CA MET A 234 -4.95 -15.49 3.01
C MET A 234 -3.70 -14.68 3.29
N TRP A 235 -3.83 -13.46 3.82
CA TRP A 235 -2.76 -12.49 3.93
C TRP A 235 -1.97 -12.62 5.24
N THR A 236 -0.66 -12.40 5.15
CA THR A 236 0.24 -12.31 6.31
C THR A 236 1.06 -11.03 6.25
N TYR A 237 1.07 -10.26 7.34
CA TYR A 237 1.78 -8.98 7.43
C TYR A 237 3.28 -9.12 7.12
N GLY A 238 3.77 -8.29 6.21
CA GLY A 238 5.18 -8.20 5.84
C GLY A 238 5.69 -9.30 4.91
N VAL A 239 4.84 -10.25 4.53
CA VAL A 239 5.18 -11.29 3.55
C VAL A 239 5.13 -10.72 2.13
N ASP A 240 6.04 -11.20 1.28
CA ASP A 240 6.11 -10.83 -0.13
C ASP A 240 4.75 -11.04 -0.83
N PRO A 241 4.17 -9.98 -1.44
CA PRO A 241 2.93 -10.07 -2.19
C PRO A 241 2.96 -11.12 -3.31
N ASP A 242 4.13 -11.46 -3.84
CA ASP A 242 4.33 -12.53 -4.83
C ASP A 242 4.00 -13.93 -4.31
N SER A 243 3.77 -14.09 -3.00
CA SER A 243 3.26 -15.32 -2.40
C SER A 243 1.75 -15.54 -2.64
N TYR A 244 1.00 -14.50 -3.03
CA TYR A 244 -0.47 -14.52 -3.13
C TYR A 244 -0.99 -14.45 -4.56
N LEU A 245 -0.38 -15.21 -5.48
CA LEU A 245 -0.70 -15.15 -6.91
C LEU A 245 -2.02 -15.85 -7.26
N GLY A 246 -2.86 -15.14 -8.01
CA GLY A 246 -4.02 -15.63 -8.72
C GLY A 246 -3.73 -16.05 -10.16
N PRO A 247 -4.74 -16.60 -10.86
CA PRO A 247 -4.61 -16.97 -12.26
C PRO A 247 -4.19 -15.77 -13.11
N GLY A 248 -3.04 -15.86 -13.80
CA GLY A 248 -2.51 -14.73 -14.58
C GLY A 248 -1.65 -13.73 -13.78
N GLY A 249 -1.28 -14.06 -12.54
CA GLY A 249 -0.25 -13.34 -11.78
C GLY A 249 -0.74 -12.15 -10.95
N TRP A 250 -2.05 -11.87 -10.92
CA TRP A 250 -2.62 -10.84 -10.05
C TRP A 250 -2.55 -11.25 -8.57
N LYS A 251 -2.63 -10.28 -7.65
CA LYS A 251 -2.54 -10.53 -6.20
C LYS A 251 -3.92 -10.74 -5.58
N LYS A 252 -4.15 -11.88 -4.95
CA LYS A 252 -5.41 -12.25 -4.26
C LYS A 252 -5.70 -11.50 -2.96
N ILE A 253 -4.89 -10.52 -2.62
CA ILE A 253 -4.95 -9.76 -1.36
C ILE A 253 -5.24 -8.27 -1.59
N GLY A 254 -5.40 -7.87 -2.86
CA GLY A 254 -5.45 -6.46 -3.24
C GLY A 254 -6.68 -5.73 -2.71
N HIS A 255 -7.82 -6.39 -2.60
CA HIS A 255 -9.03 -5.75 -2.11
C HIS A 255 -8.92 -5.45 -0.61
N PHE A 256 -8.44 -6.43 0.17
CA PHE A 256 -8.19 -6.23 1.60
C PHE A 256 -7.14 -5.16 1.84
N THR A 257 -6.00 -5.20 1.14
CA THR A 257 -4.92 -4.24 1.37
C THR A 257 -5.33 -2.81 1.04
N GLN A 258 -6.16 -2.59 0.01
CA GLN A 258 -6.74 -1.28 -0.26
C GLN A 258 -7.66 -0.82 0.88
N MET A 259 -8.53 -1.70 1.38
CA MET A 259 -9.42 -1.38 2.50
C MET A 259 -8.66 -1.13 3.80
N ALA A 260 -7.52 -1.80 4.01
CA ALA A 260 -6.71 -1.73 5.21
C ALA A 260 -5.55 -0.72 5.09
N GLN A 261 -5.46 0.06 4.02
CA GLN A 261 -4.34 0.97 3.85
C GLN A 261 -4.38 2.17 4.82
N ASN A 262 -3.23 2.52 5.39
CA ASN A 262 -2.97 3.78 6.07
C ASN A 262 -2.80 4.92 5.04
N GLY A 263 -3.32 6.11 5.33
CA GLY A 263 -3.35 7.23 4.37
C GLY A 263 -4.48 7.16 3.32
N THR A 264 -5.34 6.14 3.35
CA THR A 264 -6.68 6.24 2.76
C THR A 264 -7.60 6.98 3.74
N TYR A 265 -8.16 8.10 3.30
CA TYR A 265 -9.05 8.99 4.05
C TYR A 265 -10.48 8.98 3.51
N LEU A 266 -10.62 8.83 2.19
CA LEU A 266 -11.90 8.95 1.50
C LEU A 266 -12.27 7.65 0.81
N VAL A 267 -13.56 7.36 0.81
CA VAL A 267 -14.17 6.31 -0.01
C VAL A 267 -15.47 6.83 -0.64
N GLY A 268 -15.75 6.41 -1.87
CA GLY A 268 -17.03 6.63 -2.49
C GLY A 268 -17.36 5.46 -3.41
N CYS A 269 -18.62 5.03 -3.42
CA CYS A 269 -19.01 3.80 -4.09
C CYS A 269 -20.17 3.99 -5.07
N GLY A 270 -20.27 3.06 -6.01
CA GLY A 270 -21.29 2.99 -7.05
C GLY A 270 -21.83 1.58 -7.23
N TYR A 271 -23.09 1.50 -7.62
CA TYR A 271 -23.83 0.24 -7.77
C TYR A 271 -24.65 0.22 -9.05
N ALA A 272 -24.63 -0.90 -9.76
CA ALA A 272 -25.49 -1.11 -10.92
C ALA A 272 -26.05 -2.54 -10.95
N VAL A 273 -27.32 -2.66 -11.35
CA VAL A 273 -27.92 -3.90 -11.86
C VAL A 273 -27.87 -3.83 -13.37
N CYS A 274 -27.31 -4.87 -13.97
CA CYS A 274 -27.10 -4.97 -15.40
C CYS A 274 -27.80 -6.23 -15.91
N ASP A 275 -28.82 -6.06 -16.72
CA ASP A 275 -29.62 -7.17 -17.23
C ASP A 275 -28.82 -7.91 -18.31
N GLY A 276 -28.84 -9.25 -18.26
CA GLY A 276 -28.19 -10.11 -19.25
C GLY A 276 -26.66 -10.08 -19.27
N SER A 277 -26.00 -9.36 -18.36
CA SER A 277 -24.53 -9.38 -18.22
C SER A 277 -24.04 -10.59 -17.43
N ARG A 278 -22.73 -10.87 -17.53
CA ARG A 278 -22.05 -11.99 -16.84
C ARG A 278 -22.37 -12.04 -15.35
N PHE A 279 -22.35 -10.87 -14.70
CA PHE A 279 -22.84 -10.70 -13.34
C PHE A 279 -24.07 -9.79 -13.39
N THR A 280 -25.13 -10.10 -12.65
CA THR A 280 -26.34 -9.26 -12.62
C THR A 280 -26.12 -7.96 -11.84
N ARG A 281 -25.23 -7.97 -10.85
CA ARG A 281 -24.96 -6.83 -9.94
C ARG A 281 -23.48 -6.50 -9.93
N TYR A 282 -23.15 -5.22 -10.02
CA TYR A 282 -21.80 -4.69 -9.97
C TYR A 282 -21.68 -3.67 -8.84
N TYR A 283 -20.59 -3.80 -8.09
CA TYR A 283 -20.24 -2.98 -6.93
C TYR A 283 -18.84 -2.42 -7.16
N VAL A 284 -18.69 -1.10 -7.01
CA VAL A 284 -17.42 -0.41 -7.20
C VAL A 284 -17.23 0.54 -6.02
N CYS A 285 -16.06 0.53 -5.38
CA CYS A 285 -15.67 1.57 -4.44
C CYS A 285 -14.32 2.13 -4.88
N ASP A 286 -14.23 3.46 -4.97
CA ASP A 286 -13.00 4.19 -5.22
C ASP A 286 -12.46 4.79 -3.90
N TYR A 287 -11.14 4.80 -3.73
CA TYR A 287 -10.47 5.14 -2.47
C TYR A 287 -9.37 6.19 -2.68
N ALA A 288 -9.31 7.21 -1.82
CA ALA A 288 -8.21 8.18 -1.82
C ALA A 288 -7.49 8.19 -0.47
N ALA A 289 -6.18 7.89 -0.38
CA ALA A 289 -5.30 7.43 -1.44
C ALA A 289 -5.55 5.97 -1.88
N GLY A 290 -5.17 5.67 -3.13
CA GLY A 290 -5.07 4.32 -3.66
C GLY A 290 -3.89 3.55 -3.10
N GLN A 291 -3.96 2.22 -3.19
CA GLN A 291 -3.02 1.34 -2.50
C GLN A 291 -1.57 1.49 -2.97
N SER A 292 -0.61 1.49 -2.04
CA SER A 292 0.82 1.70 -2.31
C SER A 292 1.71 0.53 -1.85
N ASN A 293 1.29 -0.23 -0.82
CA ASN A 293 2.04 -1.36 -0.30
C ASN A 293 1.11 -2.51 0.12
N LEU A 294 1.21 -3.64 -0.58
CA LEU A 294 0.39 -4.83 -0.32
C LEU A 294 0.94 -5.67 0.85
N ALA A 295 2.25 -5.63 1.11
CA ALA A 295 2.87 -6.38 2.20
C ALA A 295 2.59 -5.72 3.56
N ILE A 296 2.65 -4.39 3.58
CA ILE A 296 2.56 -3.55 4.78
C ILE A 296 1.58 -2.40 4.47
N PRO A 297 0.26 -2.66 4.48
CA PRO A 297 -0.74 -1.64 4.20
C PRO A 297 -0.92 -0.65 5.36
N TYR A 298 -0.51 -0.99 6.59
CA TYR A 298 -0.60 -0.14 7.78
C TYR A 298 0.58 -0.39 8.71
N THR A 299 0.77 0.45 9.74
CA THR A 299 1.81 0.23 10.74
C THR A 299 1.31 -0.71 11.84
N LYS A 300 1.87 -1.92 11.93
CA LYS A 300 1.54 -2.89 12.99
C LYS A 300 1.98 -2.41 14.38
N GLY A 301 1.08 -2.53 15.36
CA GLY A 301 1.35 -2.25 16.77
C GLY A 301 0.05 -2.02 17.55
N PRO A 302 0.12 -1.57 18.83
CA PRO A 302 -1.07 -1.37 19.64
C PRO A 302 -2.06 -0.42 18.98
N ARG A 303 -3.36 -0.74 19.09
CA ARG A 303 -4.42 0.05 18.42
C ARG A 303 -4.33 1.52 18.82
N CYS A 304 -4.39 2.40 17.82
CA CYS A 304 -4.35 3.85 17.98
C CYS A 304 -3.11 4.41 18.71
N SER A 305 -2.00 3.68 18.84
CA SER A 305 -0.85 4.22 19.58
C SER A 305 -0.14 5.37 18.86
N ARG A 306 -0.52 5.69 17.62
CA ARG A 306 -0.11 6.92 16.91
C ARG A 306 -1.13 8.07 17.03
N CYS A 307 -2.23 7.87 17.76
CA CYS A 307 -3.29 8.87 17.94
C CYS A 307 -4.01 8.70 19.29
N PRO A 308 -3.30 8.68 20.43
CA PRO A 308 -3.91 8.37 21.73
C PRO A 308 -5.05 9.33 22.10
N GLY A 309 -4.96 10.61 21.71
CA GLY A 309 -6.00 11.61 21.97
C GLY A 309 -7.24 11.49 21.06
N PHE A 310 -7.11 10.80 19.92
CA PHE A 310 -8.11 10.78 18.85
C PHE A 310 -8.59 9.36 18.52
N CYS A 311 -8.34 8.38 19.39
CA CYS A 311 -8.78 7.02 19.16
C CYS A 311 -10.30 6.88 19.32
N ARG A 312 -10.98 6.38 18.30
CA ARG A 312 -12.41 6.02 18.33
C ARG A 312 -12.58 4.67 17.64
N LYS A 313 -13.18 3.70 18.34
CA LYS A 313 -13.47 2.35 17.83
C LYS A 313 -12.28 1.65 17.13
N GLY A 314 -11.04 1.88 17.62
CA GLY A 314 -9.83 1.27 17.08
C GLY A 314 -9.20 1.99 15.88
N GLN A 315 -9.65 3.21 15.56
CA GLN A 315 -9.10 4.06 14.49
C GLN A 315 -8.78 5.46 15.01
N CYS A 316 -7.89 6.17 14.30
CA CYS A 316 -7.63 7.59 14.48
C CYS A 316 -8.75 8.41 13.84
N ASP A 317 -9.52 9.13 14.65
CA ASP A 317 -10.64 9.96 14.22
C ASP A 317 -10.37 11.44 14.51
N CYS A 318 -9.93 12.14 13.47
CA CYS A 318 -9.64 13.57 13.50
C CYS A 318 -10.85 14.44 13.13
N GLY A 319 -12.07 13.97 13.38
CA GLY A 319 -13.30 14.73 13.13
C GLY A 319 -13.54 15.00 11.64
N GLY A 320 -13.20 14.03 10.80
CA GLY A 320 -13.36 14.13 9.34
C GLY A 320 -12.33 15.03 8.64
N ARG A 321 -11.21 15.37 9.29
CA ARG A 321 -10.11 16.11 8.65
C ARG A 321 -9.51 15.30 7.49
N VAL A 322 -9.47 15.90 6.30
CA VAL A 322 -8.85 15.34 5.10
C VAL A 322 -7.73 16.25 4.62
N CYS A 323 -6.60 15.65 4.25
CA CYS A 323 -5.46 16.36 3.68
C CYS A 323 -5.38 16.06 2.17
N TYR A 324 -5.80 17.03 1.36
CA TYR A 324 -5.83 16.92 -0.10
C TYR A 324 -4.45 17.03 -0.72
N ASN A 325 -4.36 16.78 -2.03
CA ASN A 325 -3.16 17.03 -2.82
C ASN A 325 -1.88 16.34 -2.30
N GLY A 326 -2.05 15.17 -1.68
CA GLY A 326 -0.95 14.38 -1.11
C GLY A 326 -0.44 14.91 0.25
N GLY A 327 -1.18 15.81 0.90
CA GLY A 327 -0.91 16.19 2.29
C GLY A 327 -1.00 14.98 3.23
N THR A 328 -0.24 15.03 4.33
CA THR A 328 -0.23 13.98 5.35
C THR A 328 -0.92 14.48 6.61
N LEU A 329 -1.80 13.66 7.21
CA LEU A 329 -2.44 14.01 8.48
C LEU A 329 -1.50 13.66 9.64
N ASN A 330 -1.14 14.67 10.42
CA ASN A 330 -0.46 14.46 11.69
C ASN A 330 -1.46 13.89 12.70
N LEU A 331 -1.26 12.64 13.10
CA LEU A 331 -2.22 11.90 13.94
C LEU A 331 -2.20 12.31 15.42
N ASP A 332 -1.17 13.05 15.84
CA ASP A 332 -1.05 13.58 17.21
C ASP A 332 -1.73 14.93 17.36
N THR A 333 -1.85 15.71 16.28
CA THR A 333 -2.42 17.07 16.31
C THR A 333 -3.67 17.24 15.46
N CYS A 334 -3.99 16.27 14.59
CA CYS A 334 -5.04 16.34 13.58
C CYS A 334 -4.89 17.52 12.61
N GLN A 335 -3.66 17.96 12.37
CA GLN A 335 -3.34 19.00 11.39
C GLN A 335 -2.74 18.39 10.12
N CYS A 336 -2.99 19.03 8.98
CA CYS A 336 -2.42 18.61 7.71
C CYS A 336 -1.01 19.19 7.50
N GLU A 337 -0.08 18.33 7.14
CA GLU A 337 1.24 18.68 6.62
C GLU A 337 1.18 18.68 5.09
N CYS A 338 1.24 19.86 4.48
CA CYS A 338 1.05 20.01 3.05
C CYS A 338 2.32 19.76 2.25
N GLN A 339 2.16 19.23 1.04
CA GLN A 339 3.22 19.18 0.05
C GLN A 339 3.62 20.60 -0.36
N LYS A 340 4.87 20.80 -0.83
CA LYS A 340 5.48 22.13 -1.06
C LYS A 340 4.65 23.12 -1.85
N LEU A 341 3.85 22.65 -2.80
CA LEU A 341 3.02 23.49 -3.68
C LEU A 341 1.65 23.83 -3.07
N TYR A 342 1.33 23.33 -1.89
CA TYR A 342 0.01 23.49 -1.28
C TYR A 342 0.11 24.05 0.14
N LYS A 343 -0.96 24.71 0.57
CA LYS A 343 -1.09 25.31 1.90
C LYS A 343 -2.53 25.25 2.39
N GLY A 344 -2.75 25.83 3.56
CA GLY A 344 -4.05 25.88 4.21
C GLY A 344 -4.31 24.64 5.07
N PRO A 345 -5.40 24.65 5.84
CA PRO A 345 -5.67 23.63 6.87
C PRO A 345 -6.00 22.23 6.32
N THR A 346 -6.26 22.12 5.01
CA THR A 346 -6.61 20.88 4.29
C THR A 346 -5.73 20.65 3.06
N CYS A 347 -4.73 21.50 2.82
CA CYS A 347 -3.85 21.45 1.63
C CYS A 347 -4.57 21.63 0.29
N GLU A 348 -5.73 22.29 0.27
CA GLU A 348 -6.50 22.56 -0.96
C GLU A 348 -6.00 23.78 -1.73
N GLU A 349 -5.36 24.73 -1.04
CA GLU A 349 -4.90 25.97 -1.63
C GLU A 349 -3.53 25.80 -2.30
N LEU A 350 -3.39 26.30 -3.53
CA LEU A 350 -2.09 26.38 -4.18
C LEU A 350 -1.22 27.47 -3.53
N ASN A 351 0.05 27.15 -3.36
CA ASN A 351 1.12 28.03 -2.95
C ASN A 351 2.17 28.10 -4.05
N CYS A 352 1.82 28.77 -5.15
CA CYS A 352 2.69 28.90 -6.32
C CYS A 352 3.96 29.69 -5.97
N PRO A 353 5.17 29.20 -6.32
CA PRO A 353 6.38 30.03 -6.29
C PRO A 353 6.28 31.16 -7.31
N ALA A 354 7.17 32.14 -7.23
CA ALA A 354 7.19 33.25 -8.21
C ALA A 354 7.48 32.76 -9.63
N GLU A 355 8.33 31.74 -9.77
CA GLU A 355 8.73 31.17 -11.04
C GLU A 355 9.10 29.68 -10.90
N ASP A 356 9.16 28.99 -12.03
CA ASP A 356 9.69 27.64 -12.13
C ASP A 356 11.21 27.63 -11.89
N LYS A 357 11.76 26.49 -11.45
CA LYS A 357 13.21 26.33 -11.41
C LYS A 357 13.82 26.47 -12.80
N TRP A 358 15.05 26.98 -12.88
CA TRP A 358 15.77 27.22 -14.15
C TRP A 358 15.87 26.00 -15.09
N VAL A 359 15.78 24.78 -14.55
CA VAL A 359 15.83 23.50 -15.28
C VAL A 359 14.55 23.22 -16.08
N CYS A 360 13.43 23.85 -15.70
CA CYS A 360 12.11 23.64 -16.26
C CYS A 360 12.01 24.29 -17.66
N GLY A 361 11.58 23.52 -18.66
CA GLY A 361 11.51 23.95 -20.05
C GLY A 361 12.84 23.88 -20.80
N ARG A 362 13.98 23.75 -20.08
CA ARG A 362 15.31 23.58 -20.66
C ARG A 362 15.72 22.12 -20.73
N ASP A 363 15.91 21.50 -19.55
CA ASP A 363 16.35 20.10 -19.44
C ASP A 363 15.15 19.19 -19.11
N TRP A 364 14.16 19.71 -18.38
CA TRP A 364 12.89 19.03 -18.14
C TRP A 364 11.82 19.54 -19.09
N THR A 365 11.14 18.61 -19.75
CA THR A 365 10.05 18.91 -20.69
C THR A 365 8.69 18.71 -20.01
N PRO A 366 7.58 19.23 -20.56
CA PRO A 366 6.24 18.98 -20.03
C PRO A 366 5.88 17.49 -19.88
N LEU A 367 6.53 16.59 -20.62
CA LEU A 367 6.36 15.15 -20.46
C LEU A 367 6.83 14.65 -19.08
N TYR A 368 7.80 15.34 -18.47
CA TYR A 368 8.38 14.95 -17.19
C TYR A 368 7.41 15.18 -16.04
N CYS A 369 6.46 16.12 -16.19
CA CYS A 369 5.38 16.36 -15.23
C CYS A 369 4.54 15.12 -14.93
N LYS A 370 4.41 14.20 -15.90
CA LYS A 370 3.67 12.93 -15.71
C LYS A 370 4.57 11.77 -15.32
N ARG A 371 5.89 11.90 -15.54
CA ARG A 371 6.86 10.81 -15.36
C ARG A 371 7.52 10.82 -13.98
N PHE A 372 7.72 12.01 -13.41
CA PHE A 372 8.48 12.19 -12.18
C PHE A 372 7.66 13.00 -11.18
N VAL A 373 7.53 12.46 -9.97
CA VAL A 373 6.66 13.02 -8.92
C VAL A 373 7.14 14.39 -8.45
N ASN A 374 8.45 14.66 -8.47
CA ASN A 374 9.00 15.95 -8.03
C ASN A 374 8.78 17.08 -9.04
N VAL A 375 8.67 16.77 -10.34
CA VAL A 375 8.68 17.78 -11.41
C VAL A 375 7.48 18.73 -11.33
N PRO A 376 6.25 18.29 -11.04
CA PRO A 376 5.13 19.22 -10.80
C PRO A 376 5.31 20.17 -9.60
N PHE A 377 6.13 19.83 -8.61
CA PHE A 377 6.41 20.70 -7.47
C PHE A 377 7.55 21.68 -7.75
N ASP A 378 8.53 21.25 -8.54
CA ASP A 378 9.70 22.05 -8.92
C ASP A 378 9.44 22.96 -10.15
N CYS A 379 8.52 22.55 -11.02
CA CYS A 379 8.13 23.22 -12.27
C CYS A 379 6.60 23.39 -12.40
N PRO A 380 5.92 23.99 -11.40
CA PRO A 380 4.47 24.05 -11.40
C PRO A 380 3.85 24.84 -12.57
N TYR A 381 4.54 25.83 -13.17
CA TYR A 381 4.03 26.55 -14.34
C TYR A 381 4.16 25.72 -15.62
N MET A 382 5.33 25.13 -15.88
CA MET A 382 5.55 24.20 -16.99
C MET A 382 4.57 23.01 -16.94
N CYS A 383 4.25 22.55 -15.72
CA CYS A 383 3.31 21.46 -15.51
C CYS A 383 1.83 21.90 -15.44
N GLY A 384 1.53 23.18 -15.65
CA GLY A 384 0.17 23.71 -15.66
C GLY A 384 -0.56 23.62 -14.32
N LYS A 385 0.18 23.50 -13.21
CA LYS A 385 -0.35 23.56 -11.84
C LYS A 385 -0.57 25.01 -11.40
N CYS A 386 0.34 25.91 -11.78
CA CYS A 386 0.22 27.34 -11.57
C CYS A 386 -0.09 28.04 -12.90
N SER A 387 -0.87 29.12 -12.83
CA SER A 387 -1.23 29.95 -13.99
C SER A 387 -0.57 31.32 -13.87
N THR A 388 0.01 31.83 -14.96
CA THR A 388 0.50 33.20 -15.03
C THR A 388 -0.69 34.15 -15.23
N GLY A 389 -1.21 34.74 -14.15
CA GLY A 389 -2.22 35.80 -14.23
C GLY A 389 -1.63 37.09 -14.80
N GLY A 390 -2.34 37.75 -15.72
CA GLY A 390 -1.87 38.89 -16.52
C GLY A 390 -1.42 40.13 -15.75
N GLY A 391 -0.32 40.73 -16.24
CA GLY A 391 0.32 41.97 -15.78
C GLY A 391 1.76 42.01 -16.28
N ALA A 392 1.97 42.57 -17.47
CA ALA A 392 3.23 42.63 -18.25
C ALA A 392 4.32 43.52 -17.62
N PRO A 393 5.50 43.72 -18.26
CA PRO A 393 6.25 42.89 -19.21
C PRO A 393 7.68 42.60 -18.69
N ALA A 394 8.45 41.87 -19.50
CA ALA A 394 9.89 41.79 -19.44
C ALA A 394 10.55 43.13 -19.08
N ALA A 395 11.28 43.15 -17.95
CA ALA A 395 12.43 44.00 -17.80
C ALA A 395 13.65 43.08 -17.79
N ALA A 396 14.29 43.00 -18.96
CA ALA A 396 15.68 42.65 -19.01
C ALA A 396 16.43 43.61 -18.08
N ASN A 397 16.99 43.09 -17.00
CA ASN A 397 18.19 43.67 -16.43
C ASN A 397 19.23 42.56 -16.40
N ASN A 398 20.16 42.69 -17.34
CA ASN A 398 21.47 42.11 -17.26
C ASN A 398 22.09 42.59 -15.94
N ASP A 399 22.17 41.71 -14.97
CA ASP A 399 23.36 41.64 -14.13
C ASP A 399 24.00 40.28 -14.39
N VAL A 400 24.91 40.30 -15.35
CA VAL A 400 25.95 39.31 -15.51
C VAL A 400 26.82 39.42 -14.25
N GLU A 401 26.46 38.70 -13.21
CA GLU A 401 27.46 38.16 -12.31
C GLU A 401 27.94 36.85 -12.94
N THR A 402 29.04 36.99 -13.68
CA THR A 402 29.94 35.91 -14.06
C THR A 402 30.49 35.24 -12.80
N ALA A 403 29.66 34.45 -12.12
CA ALA A 403 30.13 33.37 -11.28
C ALA A 403 30.65 32.30 -12.23
N THR A 404 31.98 32.27 -12.38
CA THR A 404 32.71 31.17 -13.01
C THR A 404 32.10 29.85 -12.56
N GLN A 405 31.43 29.14 -13.48
CA GLN A 405 30.96 27.78 -13.20
C GLN A 405 32.19 26.93 -12.94
N SER A 406 32.48 26.68 -11.67
CA SER A 406 33.52 25.74 -11.26
C SER A 406 33.09 24.34 -11.72
N SER A 407 33.78 23.79 -12.72
CA SER A 407 33.71 22.36 -13.00
C SER A 407 34.53 21.64 -11.93
N PHE A 408 33.92 20.62 -11.31
CA PHE A 408 34.56 19.77 -10.31
C PHE A 408 34.61 18.34 -10.84
N ILE A 409 35.73 17.66 -10.63
CA ILE A 409 35.85 16.24 -10.95
C ILE A 409 35.74 15.47 -9.63
N SER A 410 34.74 14.60 -9.52
CA SER A 410 34.60 13.72 -8.35
C SER A 410 35.83 12.83 -8.21
N LYS A 411 36.07 12.30 -7.01
CA LYS A 411 37.17 11.33 -6.78
C LYS A 411 37.10 10.11 -7.72
N ASP A 412 35.92 9.83 -8.26
CA ASP A 412 35.60 8.70 -9.13
C ASP A 412 35.64 9.08 -10.63
N GLY A 413 36.08 10.30 -10.96
CA GLY A 413 36.31 10.74 -12.34
C GLY A 413 35.09 11.31 -13.06
N CYS A 414 33.95 11.48 -12.37
CA CYS A 414 32.76 12.09 -12.96
C CYS A 414 32.85 13.62 -12.94
N GLU A 415 32.66 14.25 -14.09
CA GLU A 415 32.60 15.71 -14.18
C GLU A 415 31.25 16.22 -13.64
N TYR A 416 31.29 17.17 -12.71
CA TYR A 416 30.13 17.86 -12.17
C TYR A 416 30.22 19.35 -12.48
N LYS A 417 29.22 19.84 -13.22
CA LYS A 417 29.08 21.26 -13.57
C LYS A 417 27.99 21.87 -12.69
N GLY A 418 28.39 22.58 -11.64
CA GLY A 418 27.47 23.22 -10.72
C GLY A 418 28.07 23.51 -9.35
N LYS A 419 27.24 24.02 -8.44
CA LYS A 419 27.63 24.25 -7.04
C LYS A 419 27.39 22.98 -6.24
N ARG A 420 28.45 22.45 -5.64
CA ARG A 420 28.38 21.27 -4.76
C ARG A 420 27.47 21.56 -3.56
N SER A 421 26.69 20.57 -3.14
CA SER A 421 25.79 20.71 -2.00
C SER A 421 26.59 20.88 -0.71
N SER A 422 26.01 21.61 0.25
CA SER A 422 26.59 21.75 1.57
C SER A 422 26.61 20.39 2.30
N PRO A 423 27.48 20.20 3.30
CA PRO A 423 27.49 18.99 4.11
C PRO A 423 26.14 18.69 4.78
N GLU A 424 25.36 19.71 5.11
CA GLU A 424 24.02 19.54 5.69
C GLU A 424 23.01 19.03 4.67
N GLU A 425 22.99 19.61 3.48
CA GLU A 425 22.12 19.15 2.39
C GLU A 425 22.47 17.73 1.94
N CYS A 426 23.76 17.37 1.92
CA CYS A 426 24.20 16.03 1.59
C CYS A 426 23.69 14.96 2.55
N ARG A 427 23.41 15.30 3.81
CA ARG A 427 22.79 14.35 4.76
C ARG A 427 21.37 13.96 4.37
N ALA A 428 20.70 14.75 3.53
CA ALA A 428 19.36 14.43 3.01
C ALA A 428 19.38 13.59 1.71
N TYR A 429 20.56 13.23 1.21
CA TYR A 429 20.77 12.51 -0.06
C TYR A 429 21.29 11.10 0.18
N GLY A 430 20.92 10.13 -0.66
CA GLY A 430 21.29 8.72 -0.43
C GLY A 430 20.99 8.25 1.00
N ALA A 431 21.81 7.34 1.53
CA ALA A 431 21.81 7.03 2.96
C ALA A 431 22.79 7.97 3.69
N ASN A 432 22.35 9.20 3.99
CA ASN A 432 23.11 10.27 4.66
C ASN A 432 24.39 10.71 3.91
N GLY A 433 24.26 10.92 2.60
CA GLY A 433 25.29 11.42 1.70
C GLY A 433 26.19 10.34 1.15
N THR A 434 25.78 9.07 1.21
CA THR A 434 26.54 7.92 0.69
C THR A 434 26.00 7.42 -0.65
N ASP A 435 26.89 6.79 -1.42
CA ASP A 435 26.54 6.05 -2.63
C ASP A 435 26.02 4.65 -2.28
N ILE A 436 25.08 4.14 -3.09
CA ILE A 436 24.65 2.74 -3.05
C ILE A 436 25.66 1.82 -3.75
N GLN A 437 25.62 0.51 -3.47
CA GLN A 437 26.56 -0.46 -4.04
C GLN A 437 26.51 -0.57 -5.58
N GLN A 438 25.39 -0.18 -6.20
CA GLN A 438 25.19 -0.24 -7.64
C GLN A 438 25.94 0.87 -8.41
N CYS A 439 26.52 1.86 -7.71
CA CYS A 439 27.37 2.87 -8.31
C CYS A 439 28.71 2.25 -8.76
N SER A 440 29.24 2.65 -9.92
CA SER A 440 30.45 2.07 -10.51
C SER A 440 31.68 2.32 -9.65
N SER A 441 31.67 3.39 -8.83
CA SER A 441 32.64 3.65 -7.76
C SER A 441 32.73 2.51 -6.73
N MET A 442 31.69 1.68 -6.63
CA MET A 442 31.57 0.51 -5.75
C MET A 442 31.51 -0.82 -6.50
N GLY A 443 31.86 -0.83 -7.79
CA GLY A 443 31.85 -2.03 -8.64
C GLY A 443 30.49 -2.39 -9.25
N GLY A 444 29.51 -1.48 -9.17
CA GLY A 444 28.18 -1.64 -9.76
C GLY A 444 28.05 -1.16 -11.21
N SER A 445 26.83 -1.24 -11.76
CA SER A 445 26.53 -0.95 -13.17
C SER A 445 26.19 0.52 -13.49
N ILE A 446 26.02 1.38 -12.48
CA ILE A 446 25.62 2.79 -12.66
C ILE A 446 26.88 3.66 -12.80
N SER A 447 27.02 4.40 -13.90
CA SER A 447 28.26 5.10 -14.28
C SER A 447 28.13 6.63 -14.25
N CYS A 448 29.23 7.35 -14.54
CA CYS A 448 29.20 8.82 -14.67
C CYS A 448 28.17 9.32 -15.70
N VAL A 449 27.90 8.55 -16.76
CA VAL A 449 26.90 8.91 -17.78
C VAL A 449 25.49 8.99 -17.17
N ASP A 450 25.23 8.19 -16.13
CA ASP A 450 23.93 8.13 -15.46
C ASP A 450 23.71 9.32 -14.51
N CYS A 451 24.78 9.99 -14.07
CA CYS A 451 24.71 11.19 -13.23
C CYS A 451 24.01 12.35 -13.91
N ASP A 452 24.24 12.54 -15.22
CA ASP A 452 23.58 13.61 -15.99
C ASP A 452 22.24 13.16 -16.57
N ARG A 453 22.08 11.84 -16.75
CA ARG A 453 20.87 11.25 -17.33
C ARG A 453 19.74 11.10 -16.32
N PHE A 454 20.04 10.84 -15.06
CA PHE A 454 19.05 10.49 -14.04
C PHE A 454 19.27 11.28 -12.75
N PHE A 455 18.30 12.14 -12.39
CA PHE A 455 18.41 13.00 -11.21
C PHE A 455 18.46 12.22 -9.89
N ASN A 456 17.71 11.13 -9.80
CA ASN A 456 17.76 10.22 -8.66
C ASN A 456 19.12 9.50 -8.56
N VAL A 457 19.83 9.29 -9.67
CA VAL A 457 21.22 8.81 -9.61
C VAL A 457 22.11 9.87 -8.98
N LYS A 458 21.96 11.14 -9.38
CA LYS A 458 22.78 12.25 -8.86
C LYS A 458 22.47 12.66 -7.42
N ARG A 459 21.27 12.42 -6.89
CA ARG A 459 20.89 12.81 -5.51
C ARG A 459 20.60 11.64 -4.59
N ASP A 460 19.87 10.64 -5.06
CA ASP A 460 19.27 9.65 -4.17
C ASP A 460 20.05 8.33 -4.14
N MET A 461 20.90 8.08 -5.15
CA MET A 461 21.61 6.80 -5.30
C MET A 461 23.12 6.95 -5.24
N CYS A 462 23.69 7.84 -6.07
CA CYS A 462 25.13 8.00 -6.25
C CYS A 462 25.62 9.46 -6.11
N PRO A 463 25.21 10.21 -5.06
CA PRO A 463 25.51 11.63 -4.93
C PRO A 463 27.00 11.97 -4.78
N VAL A 464 27.82 11.05 -4.29
CA VAL A 464 29.27 11.23 -4.16
C VAL A 464 29.96 10.94 -5.48
N MET A 465 29.66 9.81 -6.12
CA MET A 465 30.17 9.46 -7.45
C MET A 465 29.87 10.58 -8.45
N CYS A 466 28.66 11.13 -8.44
CA CYS A 466 28.22 12.19 -9.34
C CYS A 466 28.76 13.59 -9.00
N GLY A 467 29.62 13.72 -7.99
CA GLY A 467 30.28 14.98 -7.63
C GLY A 467 29.40 16.02 -6.92
N LEU A 468 28.12 15.69 -6.66
CA LEU A 468 27.20 16.58 -5.95
C LEU A 468 27.60 16.74 -4.47
N CYS A 469 28.02 15.65 -3.83
CA CYS A 469 28.38 15.58 -2.43
C CYS A 469 29.84 15.18 -2.20
N ASP A 470 30.42 15.68 -1.11
CA ASP A 470 31.72 15.18 -0.66
C ASP A 470 31.52 13.79 -0.09
N PRO A 471 32.54 12.92 -0.17
CA PRO A 471 32.52 11.67 0.57
C PRO A 471 32.29 11.95 2.06
N PRO A 472 31.30 11.30 2.70
CA PRO A 472 31.05 11.50 4.11
C PRO A 472 32.29 11.16 4.92
N CYS A 473 32.47 11.87 6.04
CA CYS A 473 33.64 11.75 6.90
C CYS A 473 34.98 11.95 6.17
N LYS A 474 34.99 12.80 5.14
CA LYS A 474 36.17 13.08 4.28
C LYS A 474 36.75 11.80 3.64
N GLY A 475 35.90 10.83 3.36
CA GLY A 475 36.31 9.56 2.73
C GLY A 475 36.96 8.58 3.69
N LYS A 476 36.80 8.76 5.01
CA LYS A 476 37.23 7.76 6.00
C LYS A 476 36.62 6.39 5.67
N LYS A 477 37.45 5.35 5.69
CA LYS A 477 37.04 3.95 5.56
C LYS A 477 37.40 3.20 6.83
N CYS A 478 36.57 2.23 7.20
CA CYS A 478 36.91 1.25 8.22
C CYS A 478 37.54 0.03 7.55
N GLU A 479 38.59 -0.48 8.16
CA GLU A 479 39.34 -1.66 7.73
C GLU A 479 38.74 -2.91 8.36
N ASN A 480 39.15 -4.09 7.88
CA ASN A 480 38.83 -5.39 8.49
C ASN A 480 37.33 -5.62 8.75
N GLY A 481 36.46 -5.18 7.83
CA GLY A 481 35.00 -5.36 7.95
C GLY A 481 34.31 -4.39 8.91
N GLY A 482 35.01 -3.40 9.46
CA GLY A 482 34.42 -2.39 10.33
C GLY A 482 33.31 -1.58 9.64
N LYS A 483 32.32 -1.14 10.42
CA LYS A 483 31.17 -0.38 9.93
C LYS A 483 31.31 1.10 10.28
N LEU A 484 31.38 1.97 9.28
CA LEU A 484 31.44 3.41 9.51
C LEU A 484 30.06 3.96 9.86
N ASN A 485 29.93 4.58 11.01
CA ASN A 485 28.79 5.43 11.31
C ASN A 485 29.03 6.82 10.70
N VAL A 486 28.24 7.17 9.69
CA VAL A 486 28.42 8.40 8.90
C VAL A 486 28.03 9.68 9.64
N ASP A 487 27.22 9.59 10.69
CA ASP A 487 26.80 10.74 11.50
C ASP A 487 27.87 11.12 12.54
N THR A 488 28.57 10.13 13.08
CA THR A 488 29.60 10.31 14.12
C THR A 488 31.03 10.21 13.57
N CYS A 489 31.19 9.75 12.34
CA CYS A 489 32.48 9.44 11.70
C CYS A 489 33.37 8.46 12.49
N LYS A 490 32.74 7.60 13.29
CA LYS A 490 33.41 6.55 14.06
C LYS A 490 33.19 5.19 13.42
N CYS A 491 34.24 4.38 13.42
CA CYS A 491 34.15 2.99 13.01
C CYS A 491 33.68 2.15 14.19
N THR A 492 32.71 1.28 13.94
CA THR A 492 32.37 0.19 14.84
C THR A 492 33.14 -1.03 14.36
N CYS A 493 34.06 -1.50 15.20
CA CYS A 493 34.92 -2.63 14.86
C CYS A 493 34.28 -3.93 15.31
N GLU A 494 34.38 -4.95 14.46
CA GLU A 494 34.05 -6.32 14.86
C GLU A 494 35.29 -6.93 15.52
N ALA A 495 35.11 -7.71 16.58
CA ALA A 495 36.22 -8.39 17.24
C ALA A 495 36.95 -9.31 16.23
N PRO A 496 38.28 -9.50 16.33
CA PRO A 496 39.20 -8.94 17.34
C PRO A 496 39.64 -7.51 17.01
N TYR A 497 39.13 -6.86 15.97
CA TYR A 497 39.71 -5.62 15.48
C TYR A 497 39.37 -4.43 16.39
N ILE A 498 40.36 -3.56 16.60
CA ILE A 498 40.29 -2.33 17.37
C ILE A 498 41.01 -1.20 16.63
N GLY A 499 41.03 0.00 17.23
CA GLY A 499 41.59 1.20 16.61
C GLY A 499 40.53 2.07 15.96
N ALA A 500 40.91 3.29 15.57
CA ALA A 500 39.96 4.31 15.13
C ALA A 500 39.33 4.02 13.75
N ARG A 501 39.93 3.09 13.00
CA ARG A 501 39.48 2.56 11.71
C ARG A 501 39.41 1.04 11.71
N CYS A 502 39.51 0.36 12.86
CA CYS A 502 39.55 -1.11 12.95
C CYS A 502 40.81 -1.73 12.30
N GLU A 503 41.89 -0.96 12.25
CA GLU A 503 43.15 -1.31 11.60
C GLU A 503 44.07 -2.18 12.49
N GLN A 504 43.75 -2.29 13.77
CA GLN A 504 44.55 -3.01 14.76
C GLN A 504 43.82 -4.27 15.20
N VAL A 505 44.56 -5.27 15.67
CA VAL A 505 44.01 -6.51 16.23
C VAL A 505 44.20 -6.47 17.75
N ASP A 506 43.12 -6.69 18.50
CA ASP A 506 43.17 -6.83 19.95
C ASP A 506 43.60 -8.24 20.34
N CYS A 507 44.89 -8.39 20.60
CA CYS A 507 45.48 -9.65 21.06
C CYS A 507 45.52 -9.77 22.59
N SER A 508 44.81 -8.90 23.33
CA SER A 508 44.77 -8.97 24.80
C SER A 508 43.99 -10.17 25.33
N LYS A 509 43.19 -10.82 24.47
CA LYS A 509 42.33 -11.96 24.83
C LYS A 509 42.80 -13.24 24.13
N PRO A 510 42.85 -14.38 24.84
CA PRO A 510 43.12 -15.67 24.22
C PRO A 510 41.93 -16.13 23.38
N ASP A 511 42.18 -17.11 22.51
CA ASP A 511 41.14 -17.81 21.76
C ASP A 511 40.07 -18.41 22.68
N LYS A 512 38.82 -18.42 22.22
CA LYS A 512 37.74 -19.11 22.95
C LYS A 512 38.00 -20.62 23.02
N GLU A 513 37.52 -21.29 24.06
CA GLU A 513 37.81 -22.72 24.30
C GLU A 513 37.44 -23.64 23.12
N HIS A 514 36.37 -23.32 22.38
CA HIS A 514 35.93 -24.12 21.24
C HIS A 514 36.85 -24.03 20.01
N CYS A 515 37.76 -23.06 19.96
CA CYS A 515 38.67 -22.83 18.85
C CYS A 515 39.62 -24.01 18.61
N ALA A 516 40.00 -24.74 19.66
CA ALA A 516 40.86 -25.93 19.55
C ALA A 516 40.21 -27.03 18.70
N ALA A 517 38.88 -27.15 18.72
CA ALA A 517 38.13 -28.17 18.00
C ALA A 517 37.93 -27.86 16.50
N TRP A 518 38.16 -26.62 16.07
CA TRP A 518 37.98 -26.22 14.68
C TRP A 518 39.23 -26.50 13.83
N PRO A 519 39.11 -26.94 12.58
CA PRO A 519 40.27 -27.08 11.68
C PRO A 519 40.80 -25.70 11.24
N ASN A 520 42.10 -25.59 10.94
CA ASN A 520 42.73 -24.31 10.57
C ASN A 520 42.12 -23.67 9.31
N ASN A 521 41.64 -24.47 8.36
CA ASN A 521 40.99 -23.96 7.15
C ASN A 521 39.64 -23.26 7.42
N TYR A 522 39.12 -23.29 8.65
CA TYR A 522 37.91 -22.55 9.01
C TYR A 522 38.16 -21.05 9.11
N CYS A 523 39.41 -20.63 9.37
CA CYS A 523 39.81 -19.23 9.41
C CYS A 523 39.52 -18.50 8.09
N ASP A 524 39.73 -19.18 6.96
CA ASP A 524 39.47 -18.61 5.62
C ASP A 524 38.02 -18.84 5.15
N LYS A 525 37.32 -19.81 5.75
CA LYS A 525 36.00 -20.28 5.29
C LYS A 525 34.82 -19.60 5.99
N TYR A 526 34.99 -19.19 7.24
CA TYR A 526 33.89 -18.67 8.07
C TYR A 526 34.29 -17.35 8.73
N HIS A 527 33.57 -16.28 8.41
CA HIS A 527 33.88 -14.91 8.85
C HIS A 527 33.96 -14.73 10.37
N ASN A 528 33.22 -15.53 11.14
CA ASN A 528 33.20 -15.47 12.60
C ASN A 528 34.38 -16.18 13.27
N VAL A 529 35.10 -17.05 12.54
CA VAL A 529 36.17 -17.88 13.13
C VAL A 529 37.40 -17.05 13.49
N PRO A 530 37.90 -16.13 12.65
CA PRO A 530 38.94 -15.18 13.05
C PRO A 530 38.51 -14.23 14.17
N GLN A 531 37.20 -14.04 14.39
CA GLN A 531 36.64 -13.20 15.47
C GLN A 531 36.76 -13.86 16.84
N ASP A 532 36.50 -15.17 16.89
CA ASP A 532 36.50 -15.96 18.11
C ASP A 532 37.89 -16.58 18.41
N CYS A 533 38.71 -16.76 17.37
CA CYS A 533 39.97 -17.51 17.41
C CYS A 533 41.15 -16.77 16.74
N PRO A 534 41.44 -15.51 17.12
CA PRO A 534 42.45 -14.69 16.44
C PRO A 534 43.88 -15.26 16.51
N MET A 535 44.27 -15.96 17.57
CA MET A 535 45.59 -16.59 17.68
C MET A 535 45.71 -17.82 16.77
N LYS A 536 44.71 -18.70 16.78
CA LYS A 536 44.66 -19.86 15.87
C LYS A 536 44.67 -19.45 14.41
N CYS A 537 43.99 -18.36 14.07
CA CYS A 537 43.96 -17.83 12.71
C CYS A 537 45.18 -16.99 12.34
N GLY A 538 46.20 -16.91 13.21
CA GLY A 538 47.46 -16.21 12.94
C GLY A 538 47.31 -14.68 12.86
N LEU A 539 46.21 -14.13 13.38
CA LEU A 539 46.01 -12.68 13.52
C LEU A 539 46.72 -12.13 14.76
N CYS A 540 46.91 -12.98 15.76
CA CYS A 540 47.63 -12.69 17.01
C CYS A 540 48.72 -13.74 17.24
N TYR A 541 49.82 -13.31 17.88
CA TYR A 541 50.98 -14.15 18.18
C TYR A 541 51.22 -14.25 19.69
#